data_AF-A0A3N8PF03-F1
#
_entry.id   AF-A0A3N8PF03-F1
#
_cell.length_a   1.000
_cell.length_b   1.000
_cell.length_c   1.000
_cell.angle_alpha   90.00
_cell.angle_beta   90.00
_cell.angle_gamma   90.00
#
_symmetry.space_group_name_H-M   'P 1'
#
loop_
_entity.id
_entity.type
_entity.pdbx_description
1 polymer ?
#
loop_
_entity_poly.entity_id
_entity_poly.type
_entity_poly.pdbx_seq_one_letter_code
_entity_poly.pdbx_strand_id
1 'polypeptide(L)'
;ALIGGLVGAALAKSGWSSLNIDGLLKTIAFIFISPLLGFILGSLFMLGVSWLYFRTAPSKVDRRFRRLQLLSAGLYSLGHGGNDAQKTIGIIWMLLIASGYASATADAPPAWVIGACYLSMGLGTLFGGWRIVRTMGQKITKLKPVGGFCAETGGAMTLFLASFLGIPVSTTHTITGAIVGVGATQKLSAVRWG
;
A
#
# COMPACT_ATOMS: atom_id res chain seq x y z
N ALA A 1 6.03 -12.45 1.29
CA ALA A 1 7.43 -12.94 1.32
C ALA A 1 8.04 -12.80 2.71
N LEU A 2 8.30 -11.58 3.21
CA LEU A 2 8.99 -11.36 4.49
C LEU A 2 8.34 -12.07 5.70
N ILE A 3 7.03 -11.90 5.90
CA ILE A 3 6.31 -12.52 7.03
C ILE A 3 6.36 -14.04 6.96
N GLY A 4 6.19 -14.63 5.78
CA GLY A 4 6.32 -16.08 5.58
C GLY A 4 7.75 -16.58 5.88
N GLY A 5 8.78 -15.81 5.55
CA GLY A 5 10.16 -16.12 5.89
C GLY A 5 10.41 -16.12 7.40
N LEU A 6 9.90 -15.11 8.11
CA LEU A 6 9.99 -15.02 9.57
C LEU A 6 9.23 -16.16 10.27
N VAL A 7 8.00 -16.43 9.83
CA VAL A 7 7.17 -17.53 10.36
C VAL A 7 7.85 -18.88 10.13
N GLY A 8 8.40 -19.11 8.93
CA GLY A 8 9.13 -20.35 8.62
C GLY A 8 10.38 -20.54 9.49
N ALA A 9 11.17 -19.49 9.69
CA ALA A 9 12.35 -19.54 10.55
C ALA A 9 11.98 -19.79 12.02
N ALA A 10 10.91 -19.15 12.53
CA ALA A 10 10.41 -19.36 13.88
C ALA A 10 9.87 -20.78 14.10
N LEU A 11 9.10 -21.29 13.14
CA LEU A 11 8.60 -22.68 13.17
C LEU A 11 9.74 -23.69 13.21
N ALA A 12 10.77 -23.51 12.37
CA ALA A 12 11.91 -24.40 12.32
C ALA A 12 12.73 -24.41 13.63
N LYS A 13 12.81 -23.28 14.33
CA LYS A 13 13.61 -23.14 15.56
C LYS A 13 12.86 -23.54 16.83
N SER A 14 11.60 -23.13 16.96
CA SER A 14 10.87 -23.18 18.24
C SER A 14 9.45 -23.74 18.13
N GLY A 15 9.04 -24.19 16.93
CA GLY A 15 7.73 -24.78 16.71
C GLY A 15 6.56 -23.79 16.87
N TRP A 16 5.34 -24.33 16.77
CA TRP A 16 4.09 -23.54 16.71
C TRP A 16 3.82 -22.67 17.94
N SER A 17 4.34 -23.04 19.11
CA SER A 17 4.13 -22.32 20.38
C SER A 17 4.80 -20.95 20.43
N SER A 18 5.79 -20.70 19.56
CA SER A 18 6.54 -19.44 19.49
C SER A 18 5.89 -18.37 18.60
N LEU A 19 4.84 -18.74 17.86
CA LEU A 19 4.17 -17.83 16.94
C LEU A 19 3.08 -17.03 17.65
N ASN A 20 3.05 -15.72 17.42
CA ASN A 20 1.87 -14.91 17.73
C ASN A 20 0.77 -15.20 16.70
N ILE A 21 -0.09 -16.17 17.03
CA ILE A 21 -1.17 -16.64 16.15
C ILE A 21 -2.17 -15.51 15.86
N ASP A 22 -2.50 -14.66 16.84
CA ASP A 22 -3.43 -13.53 16.65
C ASP A 22 -2.88 -12.52 15.63
N GLY A 23 -1.61 -12.12 15.78
CA GLY A 23 -0.94 -11.24 14.82
C GLY A 23 -0.83 -11.84 13.42
N LEU A 24 -0.57 -13.15 13.34
CA LEU A 24 -0.50 -13.88 12.07
C LEU A 24 -1.88 -13.94 11.38
N LEU A 25 -2.94 -14.26 12.13
CA LEU A 25 -4.30 -14.30 11.60
C LEU A 25 -4.76 -12.94 11.10
N LYS A 26 -4.48 -11.85 11.84
CA LYS A 26 -4.75 -10.47 11.40
C LYS A 26 -4.03 -10.16 10.09
N THR A 27 -2.76 -10.51 10.00
CA THR A 27 -1.96 -10.32 8.78
C THR A 27 -2.56 -11.07 7.60
N ILE A 28 -2.91 -12.35 7.78
CA ILE A 28 -3.49 -13.19 6.72
C ILE A 28 -4.85 -12.64 6.29
N ALA A 29 -5.72 -12.27 7.23
CA ALA A 29 -7.01 -11.67 6.92
C ALA A 29 -6.85 -10.40 6.08
N PHE A 30 -5.89 -9.55 6.43
CA PHE A 30 -5.63 -8.30 5.71
C PHE A 30 -5.04 -8.47 4.30
N ILE A 31 -4.54 -9.65 3.94
CA ILE A 31 -4.21 -9.97 2.54
C ILE A 31 -5.45 -9.90 1.64
N PHE A 32 -6.61 -10.28 2.17
CA PHE A 32 -7.89 -10.28 1.46
C PHE A 32 -8.69 -9.00 1.72
N ILE A 33 -8.68 -8.51 2.97
CA ILE A 33 -9.44 -7.32 3.36
C ILE A 33 -8.86 -6.07 2.69
N SER A 34 -7.54 -5.94 2.54
CA SER A 34 -6.94 -4.71 1.98
C SER A 34 -7.28 -4.47 0.50
N PRO A 35 -7.23 -5.45 -0.43
CA PRO A 35 -7.75 -5.23 -1.79
C PRO A 35 -9.26 -4.96 -1.81
N LEU A 36 -10.05 -5.58 -0.93
CA LEU A 36 -11.50 -5.32 -0.86
C LEU A 36 -11.80 -3.90 -0.37
N LEU A 37 -11.11 -3.44 0.67
CA LEU A 37 -11.20 -2.05 1.14
C LEU A 37 -10.76 -1.08 0.06
N GLY A 38 -9.65 -1.36 -0.63
CA GLY A 38 -9.20 -0.59 -1.77
C GLY A 38 -10.30 -0.48 -2.84
N PHE A 39 -10.89 -1.61 -3.22
CA PHE A 39 -11.99 -1.67 -4.19
C PHE A 39 -13.20 -0.83 -3.77
N ILE A 40 -13.66 -0.98 -2.52
CA ILE A 40 -14.81 -0.24 -2.00
C ILE A 40 -14.51 1.25 -1.98
N LEU A 41 -13.39 1.65 -1.38
CA LEU A 41 -13.03 3.06 -1.22
C LEU A 41 -12.77 3.72 -2.58
N GLY A 42 -12.05 3.06 -3.49
CA GLY A 42 -11.84 3.54 -4.85
C GLY A 42 -13.17 3.74 -5.60
N SER A 43 -14.11 2.79 -5.46
CA SER A 43 -15.45 2.89 -6.05
C SER A 43 -16.24 4.06 -5.46
N LEU A 44 -16.25 4.21 -4.13
CA LEU A 44 -16.95 5.30 -3.45
C LEU A 44 -16.40 6.67 -3.83
N PHE A 45 -15.07 6.84 -3.90
CA PHE A 45 -14.47 8.08 -4.38
C PHE A 45 -14.87 8.38 -5.82
N MET A 46 -14.84 7.39 -6.71
CA MET A 46 -15.22 7.57 -8.10
C MET A 46 -16.70 7.94 -8.26
N LEU A 47 -17.60 7.30 -7.50
CA LEU A 47 -19.02 7.65 -7.47
C LEU A 47 -19.25 9.07 -6.96
N GLY A 48 -18.63 9.43 -5.83
CA GLY A 48 -18.74 10.77 -5.25
C GLY A 48 -18.22 11.86 -6.18
N VAL A 49 -17.07 11.65 -6.83
CA VAL A 49 -16.52 12.58 -7.82
C VAL A 49 -17.42 12.67 -9.06
N SER A 50 -17.96 11.55 -9.53
CA SER A 50 -18.86 11.53 -10.69
C SER A 50 -20.14 12.33 -10.42
N TRP A 51 -20.71 12.20 -9.22
CA TRP A 51 -21.87 12.98 -8.78
C TRP A 51 -21.55 14.46 -8.60
N LEU A 52 -20.40 14.80 -8.02
CA LEU A 52 -20.03 16.20 -7.82
C LEU A 52 -19.75 16.94 -9.14
N TYR A 53 -19.20 16.24 -10.14
CA TYR A 53 -18.79 16.83 -11.41
C TYR A 53 -19.73 16.54 -12.58
N PHE A 54 -20.94 16.01 -12.35
CA PHE A 54 -21.85 15.57 -13.41
C PHE A 54 -22.24 16.67 -14.43
N ARG A 55 -22.27 17.94 -14.01
CA ARG A 55 -22.56 19.10 -14.87
C ARG A 55 -21.32 19.74 -15.49
N THR A 56 -20.13 19.23 -15.18
CA THR A 56 -18.88 19.84 -15.63
C THR A 56 -18.38 19.17 -16.91
N ALA A 57 -17.98 19.98 -17.90
CA ALA A 57 -17.40 19.46 -19.13
C ALA A 57 -16.18 18.55 -18.84
N PRO A 58 -16.07 17.36 -19.48
CA PRO A 58 -15.00 16.40 -19.20
C PRO A 58 -13.57 16.96 -19.33
N SER A 59 -13.34 17.91 -20.24
CA SER A 59 -12.04 18.57 -20.43
C SER A 59 -11.60 19.41 -19.22
N LYS A 60 -12.56 20.07 -18.55
CA LYS A 60 -12.29 20.86 -17.33
C LYS A 60 -12.00 19.95 -16.14
N VAL A 61 -12.72 18.84 -16.03
CA VAL A 61 -12.48 17.80 -15.01
C VAL A 61 -11.08 17.24 -15.20
N ASP A 62 -10.73 16.80 -16.40
CA ASP A 62 -9.42 16.23 -16.71
C ASP A 62 -8.26 17.16 -16.32
N ARG A 63 -8.34 18.45 -16.72
CA ARG A 63 -7.31 19.44 -16.39
C ARG A 63 -7.13 19.67 -14.89
N ARG A 64 -8.21 19.66 -14.11
CA ARG A 64 -8.15 19.80 -12.64
C ARG A 64 -7.58 18.55 -11.99
N PHE A 65 -8.09 17.37 -12.38
CA PHE A 65 -7.68 16.11 -11.78
C PHE A 65 -6.26 15.70 -12.14
N ARG A 66 -5.66 16.15 -13.25
CA ARG A 66 -4.20 15.96 -13.48
C ARG A 66 -3.35 16.60 -12.37
N ARG A 67 -3.77 17.74 -11.83
CA ARG A 67 -3.05 18.41 -10.73
C ARG A 67 -3.34 17.74 -9.40
N LEU A 68 -4.61 17.41 -9.13
CA LEU A 68 -5.00 16.70 -7.91
C LEU A 68 -4.39 15.30 -7.83
N GLN A 69 -4.21 14.64 -8.98
CA GLN A 69 -3.59 13.32 -9.04
C GLN A 69 -2.14 13.36 -8.55
N LEU A 70 -1.39 14.44 -8.79
CA LEU A 70 -0.04 14.57 -8.24
C LEU A 70 -0.05 14.58 -6.70
N LEU A 71 -1.06 15.21 -6.10
CA LEU A 71 -1.25 15.22 -4.65
C LEU A 71 -1.64 13.83 -4.13
N SER A 72 -2.61 13.16 -4.75
CA SER A 72 -3.03 11.81 -4.34
C SER A 72 -1.92 10.78 -4.54
N ALA A 73 -1.14 10.88 -5.62
CA ALA A 73 0.03 10.04 -5.85
C ALA A 73 1.09 10.26 -4.76
N GLY A 74 1.31 11.51 -4.34
CA GLY A 74 2.17 11.83 -3.20
C GLY A 74 1.68 11.22 -1.89
N LEU A 75 0.38 11.36 -1.57
CA LEU A 75 -0.23 10.77 -0.37
C LEU A 75 -0.14 9.24 -0.39
N TYR A 76 -0.44 8.62 -1.53
CA TYR A 76 -0.29 7.17 -1.70
C TYR A 76 1.17 6.75 -1.54
N SER A 77 2.11 7.50 -2.12
CA SER A 77 3.54 7.23 -1.97
C SER A 77 4.02 7.32 -0.52
N LEU A 78 3.49 8.27 0.26
CA LEU A 78 3.76 8.37 1.70
C LEU A 78 3.21 7.17 2.47
N GLY A 79 1.96 6.80 2.23
CA GLY A 79 1.35 5.62 2.87
C GLY A 79 2.06 4.32 2.48
N HIS A 80 2.45 4.19 1.20
CA HIS A 80 3.25 3.08 0.69
C HIS A 80 4.62 3.01 1.37
N GLY A 81 5.32 4.15 1.44
CA GLY A 81 6.60 4.29 2.12
C GLY A 81 6.54 3.91 3.59
N GLY A 82 5.55 4.43 4.32
CA GLY A 82 5.37 4.13 5.74
C GLY A 82 5.13 2.65 6.01
N ASN A 83 4.24 2.02 5.24
CA ASN A 83 3.87 0.61 5.47
C ASN A 83 5.00 -0.36 5.07
N ASP A 84 5.73 -0.08 3.99
CA ASP A 84 6.80 -0.97 3.52
C ASP A 84 8.14 -0.73 4.26
N ALA A 85 8.46 0.52 4.62
CA ALA A 85 9.64 0.80 5.44
C ALA A 85 9.51 0.15 6.84
N GLN A 86 8.32 0.16 7.44
CA GLN A 86 8.07 -0.48 8.75
C GLN A 86 8.47 -1.97 8.77
N LYS A 87 8.21 -2.71 7.69
CA LYS A 87 8.56 -4.15 7.61
C LYS A 87 10.08 -4.34 7.67
N THR A 88 10.83 -3.53 6.96
CA THR A 88 12.30 -3.58 6.92
C THR A 88 12.91 -3.10 8.24
N ILE A 89 12.39 -2.00 8.80
CA ILE A 89 12.80 -1.47 10.11
C ILE A 89 12.62 -2.55 11.18
N GLY A 90 11.47 -3.24 11.19
CA GLY A 90 11.18 -4.29 12.17
C GLY A 90 12.19 -5.44 12.12
N ILE A 91 12.62 -5.87 10.93
CA ILE A 91 13.61 -6.95 10.77
C ILE A 91 14.99 -6.52 11.26
N ILE A 92 15.45 -5.32 10.86
CA ILE A 92 16.75 -4.80 11.31
C ILE A 92 16.74 -4.61 12.83
N TRP A 93 15.64 -4.11 13.38
CA TRP A 93 15.49 -3.93 14.82
C TRP A 93 15.56 -5.25 15.58
N MET A 94 14.85 -6.29 15.14
CA MET A 94 14.95 -7.63 15.72
C MET A 94 16.39 -8.16 15.68
N LEU A 95 17.13 -7.90 14.60
CA LEU A 95 18.53 -8.31 14.48
C LEU A 95 19.45 -7.54 15.44
N LEU A 96 19.23 -6.24 15.64
CA LEU A 96 19.99 -5.44 16.60
C LEU A 96 19.75 -5.90 18.04
N ILE A 97 18.51 -6.27 18.38
CA ILE A 97 18.19 -6.85 19.69
C ILE A 97 18.88 -8.21 19.84
N ALA A 98 18.75 -9.09 18.84
CA ALA A 98 19.31 -10.44 18.89
C ALA A 98 20.86 -10.46 18.97
N SER A 99 21.52 -9.44 18.43
CA SER A 99 22.98 -9.28 18.46
C SER A 99 23.49 -8.51 19.69
N GLY A 100 22.60 -8.03 20.57
CA GLY A 100 22.96 -7.30 21.79
C GLY A 100 23.30 -5.81 21.57
N TYR A 101 23.16 -5.29 20.34
CA TYR A 101 23.40 -3.88 20.02
C TYR A 101 22.23 -2.96 20.40
N ALA A 102 21.04 -3.52 20.67
CA ALA A 102 19.89 -2.79 21.17
C ALA A 102 19.26 -3.55 22.35
N SER A 103 18.77 -2.81 23.35
CA SER A 103 18.03 -3.41 24.46
C SER A 103 16.71 -4.01 23.96
N ALA A 104 16.35 -5.19 24.47
CA ALA A 104 15.04 -5.79 24.24
C ALA A 104 13.89 -4.97 24.86
N THR A 105 14.20 -4.07 25.80
CA THR A 105 13.24 -3.15 26.43
C THR A 105 13.20 -1.76 25.80
N ALA A 106 13.87 -1.56 24.66
CA ALA A 106 13.83 -0.28 23.97
C ALA A 106 12.44 -0.01 23.40
N ASP A 107 11.92 1.20 23.62
CA ASP A 107 10.56 1.59 23.17
C ASP A 107 10.50 1.85 21.65
N ALA A 108 11.62 2.14 21.00
CA ALA A 108 11.68 2.47 19.59
C ALA A 108 12.98 2.00 18.91
N PRO A 109 12.94 1.69 17.60
CA PRO A 109 14.14 1.41 16.83
C PRO A 109 15.01 2.67 16.71
N PRO A 110 16.34 2.54 16.61
CA PRO A 110 17.24 3.68 16.45
C PRO A 110 16.88 4.55 15.23
N ALA A 111 16.95 5.87 15.40
CA ALA A 111 16.57 6.82 14.35
C ALA A 111 17.37 6.64 13.04
N TRP A 112 18.62 6.19 13.12
CA TRP A 112 19.43 5.91 11.93
C TRP A 112 18.89 4.74 11.12
N VAL A 113 18.30 3.72 11.74
CA VAL A 113 17.67 2.58 11.05
C VAL A 113 16.46 3.09 10.28
N ILE A 114 15.63 3.90 10.93
CA ILE A 114 14.45 4.53 10.32
C ILE A 114 14.87 5.36 9.10
N GLY A 115 15.83 6.26 9.29
CA GLY A 115 16.37 7.12 8.23
C GLY A 115 16.98 6.33 7.08
N ALA A 116 17.78 5.29 7.37
CA ALA A 116 18.40 4.44 6.37
C ALA A 116 17.38 3.65 5.54
N CYS A 117 16.33 3.11 6.18
CA CYS A 117 15.26 2.39 5.49
C CYS A 117 14.47 3.32 4.54
N TYR A 118 14.09 4.51 5.00
CA TYR A 118 13.40 5.48 4.14
C TYR A 118 14.28 5.97 3.00
N LEU A 119 15.57 6.25 3.27
CA LEU A 119 16.51 6.67 2.24
C LEU A 119 16.72 5.56 1.20
N SER A 120 16.93 4.32 1.65
CA SER A 120 17.10 3.15 0.77
C SER A 120 15.87 2.92 -0.11
N MET A 121 14.66 3.03 0.46
CA MET A 121 13.41 2.89 -0.30
C MET A 121 13.23 4.01 -1.34
N GLY A 122 13.55 5.25 -0.95
CA GLY A 122 13.54 6.41 -1.85
C GLY A 122 14.52 6.25 -3.02
N LEU A 123 15.76 5.87 -2.73
CA LEU A 123 16.79 5.63 -3.75
C LEU A 123 16.41 4.44 -4.64
N GLY A 124 15.91 3.34 -4.08
CA GLY A 124 15.47 2.17 -4.84
C GLY A 124 14.33 2.51 -5.82
N THR A 125 13.39 3.35 -5.39
CA THR A 125 12.31 3.83 -6.25
C THR A 125 12.85 4.71 -7.39
N LEU A 126 13.82 5.58 -7.09
CA LEU A 126 14.43 6.49 -8.06
C LEU A 126 15.25 5.75 -9.14
N PHE A 127 16.07 4.76 -8.75
CA PHE A 127 16.97 4.05 -9.67
C PHE A 127 16.34 2.84 -10.35
N GLY A 128 15.37 2.16 -9.73
CA GLY A 128 14.86 0.86 -10.20
C GLY A 128 13.36 0.81 -10.48
N GLY A 129 12.57 1.78 -10.01
CA GLY A 129 11.11 1.71 -10.06
C GLY A 129 10.48 1.87 -11.45
N TRP A 130 11.16 2.54 -12.38
CA TRP A 130 10.59 3.00 -13.65
C TRP A 130 9.99 1.89 -14.53
N ARG A 131 10.63 0.72 -14.61
CA ARG A 131 10.13 -0.42 -15.40
C ARG A 131 8.86 -1.03 -14.79
N ILE A 132 8.78 -1.06 -13.46
CA ILE A 132 7.64 -1.61 -12.70
C ILE A 132 6.46 -0.64 -12.78
N VAL A 133 6.69 0.66 -12.55
CA VAL A 133 5.67 1.72 -12.66
C VAL A 133 5.02 1.70 -14.04
N ARG A 134 5.83 1.56 -15.11
CA ARG A 134 5.32 1.49 -16.48
C ARG A 134 4.42 0.27 -16.73
N THR A 135 4.75 -0.86 -16.11
CA THR A 135 3.99 -2.12 -16.27
C THR A 135 2.65 -2.06 -15.53
N MET A 136 2.63 -1.52 -14.30
CA MET A 136 1.42 -1.38 -13.49
C MET A 136 0.45 -0.33 -14.03
N GLY A 137 0.97 0.81 -14.54
CA GLY A 137 0.15 1.92 -15.01
C GLY A 137 -0.53 1.73 -16.38
N GLN A 138 -0.08 0.76 -17.20
CA GLN A 138 -0.59 0.60 -18.57
C GLN A 138 -1.34 -0.71 -18.85
N LYS A 139 -1.16 -1.76 -18.03
CA LYS A 139 -1.69 -3.10 -18.35
C LYS A 139 -3.02 -3.47 -17.68
N ILE A 140 -3.38 -2.85 -16.56
CA ILE A 140 -4.55 -3.26 -15.75
C ILE A 140 -5.83 -2.54 -16.20
N THR A 141 -5.85 -1.20 -16.22
CA THR A 141 -6.97 -0.40 -16.78
C THR A 141 -6.43 0.93 -17.34
N LYS A 142 -7.02 1.44 -18.42
CA LYS A 142 -6.70 2.79 -18.93
C LYS A 142 -7.39 3.83 -18.06
N LEU A 143 -6.76 4.20 -16.94
CA LEU A 143 -7.30 5.22 -16.04
C LEU A 143 -7.12 6.62 -16.63
N LYS A 144 -8.22 7.37 -16.67
CA LYS A 144 -8.17 8.84 -16.80
C LYS A 144 -7.63 9.43 -15.49
N PRO A 145 -7.07 10.66 -15.49
CA PRO A 145 -6.55 11.32 -14.30
C PRO A 145 -7.51 11.34 -13.10
N VAL A 146 -8.82 11.51 -13.37
CA VAL A 146 -9.87 11.45 -12.33
C VAL A 146 -9.95 10.07 -11.67
N GLY A 147 -9.83 8.99 -12.46
CA GLY A 147 -9.81 7.63 -11.95
C GLY A 147 -8.53 7.31 -11.20
N GLY A 148 -7.39 7.81 -11.68
CA GLY A 148 -6.10 7.73 -10.97
C GLY A 148 -6.18 8.36 -9.59
N PHE A 149 -6.70 9.59 -9.52
CA PHE A 149 -6.93 10.29 -8.24
C PHE A 149 -7.81 9.48 -7.28
N CYS A 150 -8.94 8.94 -7.76
CA CYS A 150 -9.85 8.16 -6.91
C CYS A 150 -9.21 6.86 -6.41
N ALA A 151 -8.47 6.16 -7.28
CA ALA A 151 -7.79 4.92 -6.93
C ALA A 151 -6.65 5.16 -5.93
N GLU A 152 -5.82 6.18 -6.17
CA GLU A 152 -4.71 6.55 -5.30
C GLU A 152 -5.20 7.05 -3.94
N THR A 153 -6.28 7.84 -3.90
CA THR A 153 -6.86 8.33 -2.63
C THR A 153 -7.50 7.20 -1.83
N GLY A 154 -8.30 6.32 -2.47
CA GLY A 154 -8.87 5.14 -1.82
C GLY A 154 -7.80 4.17 -1.32
N GLY A 155 -6.77 3.95 -2.14
CA GLY A 155 -5.60 3.16 -1.76
C GLY A 155 -4.85 3.77 -0.58
N ALA A 156 -4.54 5.07 -0.63
CA ALA A 156 -3.83 5.77 0.43
C ALA A 156 -4.60 5.72 1.75
N MET A 157 -5.92 5.94 1.71
CA MET A 157 -6.77 5.87 2.90
C MET A 157 -6.77 4.46 3.51
N THR A 158 -6.80 3.42 2.68
CA THR A 158 -6.67 2.03 3.15
C THR A 158 -5.31 1.79 3.80
N LEU A 159 -4.22 2.29 3.21
CA LEU A 159 -2.88 2.14 3.75
C LEU A 159 -2.70 2.88 5.08
N PHE A 160 -3.17 4.12 5.17
CA PHE A 160 -3.10 4.88 6.42
C PHE A 160 -3.93 4.23 7.53
N LEU A 161 -5.12 3.72 7.22
CA LEU A 161 -5.94 2.99 8.19
C LEU A 161 -5.22 1.73 8.67
N ALA A 162 -4.64 0.95 7.76
CA ALA A 162 -3.88 -0.25 8.12
C ALA A 162 -2.64 0.08 8.95
N SER A 163 -1.88 1.13 8.58
CA SER A 163 -0.74 1.64 9.35
C SER A 163 -1.15 2.11 10.74
N PHE A 164 -2.29 2.80 10.86
CA PHE A 164 -2.81 3.27 12.15
C PHE A 164 -3.19 2.09 13.07
N LEU A 165 -3.76 1.02 12.50
CA LEU A 165 -4.06 -0.21 13.22
C LEU A 165 -2.81 -1.07 13.49
N GLY A 166 -1.63 -0.68 12.99
CA GLY A 166 -0.39 -1.44 13.14
C GLY A 166 -0.38 -2.75 12.35
N ILE A 167 -1.24 -2.90 11.33
CA ILE A 167 -1.38 -4.14 10.59
C ILE A 167 -0.56 -4.07 9.29
N PRO A 168 0.40 -4.98 9.07
CA PRO A 168 1.16 -5.02 7.84
C PRO A 168 0.27 -5.45 6.67
N VAL A 169 0.19 -4.61 5.63
CA VAL A 169 -0.67 -4.87 4.45
C VAL A 169 0.14 -4.97 3.16
N SER A 170 -0.45 -5.63 2.15
CA SER A 170 0.07 -5.64 0.79
C SER A 170 -0.36 -4.36 0.07
N THR A 171 0.58 -3.43 -0.12
CA THR A 171 0.35 -2.18 -0.85
C THR A 171 -0.07 -2.44 -2.29
N THR A 172 0.58 -3.40 -2.95
CA THR A 172 0.25 -3.86 -4.31
C THR A 172 -1.19 -4.36 -4.44
N HIS A 173 -1.66 -5.21 -3.53
CA HIS A 173 -3.05 -5.69 -3.58
C HIS A 173 -4.04 -4.57 -3.30
N THR A 174 -3.72 -3.69 -2.36
CA THR A 174 -4.57 -2.56 -1.98
C THR A 174 -4.80 -1.60 -3.15
N ILE A 175 -3.74 -1.18 -3.85
CA ILE A 175 -3.89 -0.29 -5.02
C ILE A 175 -4.52 -1.00 -6.20
N THR A 176 -4.22 -2.29 -6.41
CA THR A 176 -4.86 -3.07 -7.48
C THR A 176 -6.36 -3.17 -7.25
N GLY A 177 -6.78 -3.46 -6.02
CA GLY A 177 -8.19 -3.45 -5.62
C GLY A 177 -8.85 -2.10 -5.88
N ALA A 178 -8.20 -1.00 -5.50
CA ALA A 178 -8.71 0.35 -5.75
C ALA A 178 -8.84 0.69 -7.24
N ILE A 179 -7.85 0.31 -8.06
CA ILE A 179 -7.88 0.48 -9.52
C ILE A 179 -9.04 -0.32 -10.13
N VAL A 180 -9.23 -1.56 -9.69
CA VAL A 180 -10.33 -2.43 -10.14
C VAL A 180 -11.68 -1.85 -9.72
N GLY A 181 -11.81 -1.33 -8.49
CA GLY A 181 -13.02 -0.66 -8.00
C GLY A 181 -13.39 0.54 -8.86
N VAL A 182 -12.44 1.44 -9.09
CA VAL A 182 -12.64 2.60 -9.98
C VAL A 182 -13.04 2.15 -11.39
N GLY A 183 -12.39 1.12 -11.94
CA GLY A 183 -12.74 0.58 -13.26
C GLY A 183 -14.17 0.02 -13.31
N ALA A 184 -14.57 -0.74 -12.30
CA ALA A 184 -15.88 -1.37 -12.20
C ALA A 184 -17.02 -0.35 -12.13
N THR A 185 -16.81 0.82 -11.51
CA THR A 185 -17.83 1.89 -11.49
C THR A 185 -18.13 2.51 -12.86
N GLN A 186 -17.20 2.42 -13.82
CA GLN A 186 -17.45 2.90 -15.18
C GLN A 186 -18.15 1.82 -16.01
N LYS A 187 -17.51 0.66 -16.13
CA LYS A 187 -18.04 -0.54 -16.79
C LYS A 187 -17.32 -1.77 -16.24
N LEU A 188 -18.06 -2.84 -15.94
CA LEU A 188 -17.46 -4.13 -15.53
C LEU A 188 -16.49 -4.70 -16.59
N SER A 189 -16.76 -4.44 -17.88
CA SER A 189 -15.88 -4.83 -19.00
C SER A 189 -14.63 -3.95 -19.17
N ALA A 190 -14.53 -2.83 -18.44
CA ALA A 190 -13.32 -2.00 -18.45
C ALA A 190 -12.18 -2.63 -17.62
N VAL A 191 -12.50 -3.59 -16.76
CA VAL A 191 -11.54 -4.37 -15.98
C VAL A 191 -11.16 -5.62 -16.77
N ARG A 192 -9.85 -5.86 -16.92
CA ARG A 192 -9.32 -7.09 -17.51
C ARG A 192 -9.22 -8.15 -16.43
N TRP A 193 -10.24 -9.00 -16.36
CA TRP A 193 -10.36 -10.06 -15.35
C TRP A 193 -9.50 -11.29 -15.64
N GLY A 194 -8.95 -11.40 -16.85
CA GLY A 194 -8.04 -12.45 -17.31
C GLY A 194 -6.90 -11.86 -18.14
#